data_AF-A0A2P2KQ22-F1
#
_entry.id   AF-A0A2P2KQ22-F1
#
_cell.length_a   1.000
_cell.length_b   1.000
_cell.length_c   1.000
_cell.angle_alpha   90.00
_cell.angle_beta   90.00
_cell.angle_gamma   90.00
#
_symmetry.space_group_name_H-M   'P 1'
#
loop_
_entity.id
_entity.type
_entity.pdbx_description
1 polymer ?
#
loop_
_entity_poly.entity_id
_entity_poly.type
_entity_poly.pdbx_seq_one_letter_code
_entity_poly.pdbx_strand_id
1 'polypeptide(L)'
;MAMEIDGSDQISPRYSINVLQLLKSSQMQHGLRHGDYARYRRYCTARLRRLYKSLKFTHGRGKYTRRAITEATVTEVRFLHMVLYSAERAWSHAMEKRQILNGPNARQRIYLIGRLRKAVKWADLFSRLCSTKGDSRTSLEAEAYASYMHGTLLFEQDRNWDTALKNFISARAVYEELGKYGDLENQVLCHARVEELEPSIRYCRHQIGGSNLQTSELLQIGEMEGPALDLFKAKLEVNLVISMKLCMVLSALIL
;
A
#
# COMPACT_ATOMS: atom_id res chain seq x y z
N MET A 1 40.80 -32.73 0.86
CA MET A 1 40.43 -31.30 0.84
C MET A 1 38.92 -31.25 0.68
N ALA A 2 38.19 -31.10 1.79
CA ALA A 2 36.74 -31.07 1.78
C ALA A 2 36.28 -29.65 1.43
N MET A 3 35.40 -29.52 0.44
CA MET A 3 34.55 -28.34 0.26
C MET A 3 33.11 -28.82 0.50
N GLU A 4 32.59 -28.50 1.67
CA GLU A 4 31.15 -28.53 1.92
C GLU A 4 30.54 -27.29 1.25
N ILE A 5 29.58 -27.52 0.35
CA ILE A 5 28.66 -26.50 -0.13
C ILE A 5 27.31 -26.83 0.50
N ASP A 6 27.08 -26.31 1.70
CA ASP A 6 25.74 -26.32 2.30
C ASP A 6 25.07 -24.97 2.00
N GLY A 7 24.41 -24.91 0.85
CA GLY A 7 23.54 -23.81 0.45
C GLY A 7 22.09 -24.19 0.69
N SER A 8 21.72 -24.44 1.95
CA SER A 8 20.31 -24.54 2.32
C SER A 8 19.68 -23.15 2.21
N ASP A 9 19.05 -22.87 1.07
CA ASP A 9 18.10 -21.77 0.91
C ASP A 9 16.97 -21.99 1.93
N GLN A 10 17.14 -21.43 3.13
CA GLN A 10 16.13 -21.38 4.16
C GLN A 10 14.95 -20.59 3.60
N ILE A 11 13.92 -21.29 3.11
CA ILE A 11 12.65 -20.72 2.66
C ILE A 11 12.03 -20.00 3.87
N SER A 12 12.36 -18.72 4.02
CA SER A 12 11.80 -17.89 5.07
C SER A 12 10.29 -17.82 4.84
N PRO A 13 9.46 -18.07 5.87
CA PRO A 13 8.01 -18.07 5.72
C PRO A 13 7.54 -16.73 5.17
N ARG A 14 6.78 -16.78 4.08
CA ARG A 14 6.15 -15.60 3.47
C ARG A 14 4.81 -15.34 4.13
N TYR A 15 4.58 -14.10 4.53
CA TYR A 15 3.36 -13.66 5.20
C TYR A 15 2.34 -13.17 4.18
N SER A 16 1.08 -13.60 4.34
CA SER A 16 -0.04 -13.15 3.51
C SER A 16 -0.89 -12.13 4.26
N ILE A 17 -1.22 -11.02 3.60
CA ILE A 17 -2.11 -9.96 4.08
C ILE A 17 -2.94 -9.47 2.89
N ASN A 18 -4.27 -9.54 3.00
CA ASN A 18 -5.15 -8.77 2.12
C ASN A 18 -5.17 -7.31 2.62
N VAL A 19 -4.24 -6.50 2.12
CA VAL A 19 -3.98 -5.13 2.58
C VAL A 19 -5.18 -4.25 2.29
N LEU A 20 -5.75 -4.33 1.09
CA LEU A 20 -6.90 -3.50 0.72
C LEU A 20 -8.13 -3.84 1.57
N GLN A 21 -8.44 -5.12 1.75
CA GLN A 21 -9.56 -5.55 2.59
C GLN A 21 -9.35 -5.16 4.06
N LEU A 22 -8.15 -5.40 4.61
CA LEU A 22 -7.81 -5.01 5.98
C LEU A 22 -7.95 -3.50 6.18
N LEU A 23 -7.49 -2.70 5.21
CA LEU A 23 -7.58 -1.25 5.21
C LEU A 23 -9.03 -0.79 5.22
N LYS A 24 -9.81 -1.21 4.21
CA LYS A 24 -11.19 -0.74 3.99
C LYS A 24 -12.13 -1.19 5.11
N SER A 25 -12.02 -2.43 5.56
CA SER A 25 -12.80 -2.93 6.72
C SER A 25 -12.50 -2.11 7.99
N SER A 26 -11.21 -1.88 8.29
CA SER A 26 -10.78 -1.08 9.44
C SER A 26 -11.30 0.37 9.36
N GLN A 27 -11.21 1.00 8.18
CA GLN A 27 -11.65 2.37 7.96
C GLN A 27 -13.17 2.51 8.14
N MET A 28 -13.95 1.63 7.51
CA MET A 28 -15.41 1.64 7.57
C MET A 28 -15.94 1.41 8.98
N GLN A 29 -15.37 0.44 9.70
CA GLN A 29 -15.81 0.09 11.06
C GLN A 29 -15.45 1.16 12.09
N HIS A 30 -14.38 1.93 11.86
CA HIS A 30 -13.79 2.81 12.88
C HIS A 30 -13.80 4.30 12.53
N GLY A 31 -14.76 4.74 11.69
CA GLY A 31 -15.14 6.15 11.59
C GLY A 31 -15.29 6.68 10.17
N LEU A 32 -14.56 6.12 9.19
CA LEU A 32 -14.52 6.69 7.84
C LEU A 32 -15.82 6.48 7.05
N ARG A 33 -16.71 5.58 7.48
CA ARG A 33 -18.09 5.51 6.95
C ARG A 33 -18.81 6.85 7.05
N HIS A 34 -18.48 7.66 8.06
CA HIS A 34 -19.05 9.00 8.28
C HIS A 34 -18.01 10.11 8.15
N GLY A 35 -16.84 9.82 7.56
CA GLY A 35 -15.75 10.79 7.42
C GLY A 35 -15.05 11.19 8.73
N ASP A 36 -15.22 10.45 9.83
CA ASP A 36 -14.58 10.76 11.12
C ASP A 36 -13.14 10.21 11.18
N TYR A 37 -12.20 11.00 10.66
CA TYR A 37 -10.78 10.66 10.70
C TYR A 37 -10.20 10.71 12.11
N ALA A 38 -10.72 11.55 13.02
CA ALA A 38 -10.23 11.63 14.39
C ALA A 38 -10.50 10.33 15.16
N ARG A 39 -11.68 9.71 14.96
CA ARG A 39 -12.02 8.38 15.49
C ARG A 39 -11.13 7.29 14.92
N TYR A 40 -10.90 7.29 13.60
CA TYR A 40 -10.02 6.29 12.99
C TYR A 40 -8.57 6.41 13.48
N ARG A 41 -8.04 7.63 13.60
CA ARG A 41 -6.71 7.87 14.20
C ARG A 41 -6.59 7.34 15.62
N ARG A 42 -7.63 7.51 16.45
CA ARG A 42 -7.68 6.95 17.82
C ARG A 42 -7.68 5.42 17.78
N TYR A 43 -8.44 4.81 16.88
CA TYR A 43 -8.41 3.37 16.64
C TYR A 43 -7.00 2.88 16.26
N CYS A 44 -6.34 3.48 15.25
CA CYS A 44 -5.00 3.10 14.85
C CYS A 44 -4.00 3.22 16.02
N THR A 45 -4.14 4.26 16.85
CA THR A 45 -3.30 4.43 18.05
C THR A 45 -3.51 3.30 19.07
N ALA A 46 -4.76 2.93 19.35
CA ALA A 46 -5.07 1.82 20.25
C ALA A 46 -4.64 0.45 19.68
N ARG A 47 -4.80 0.24 18.37
CA ARG A 47 -4.37 -0.96 17.64
C ARG A 47 -2.85 -1.10 17.69
N LEU A 48 -2.10 -0.03 17.39
CA LEU A 48 -0.65 0.00 17.52
C LEU A 48 -0.21 -0.32 18.94
N ARG A 49 -0.81 0.30 19.97
CA ARG A 49 -0.48 0.01 21.37
C ARG A 49 -0.64 -1.48 21.70
N ARG A 50 -1.70 -2.12 21.22
CA ARG A 50 -1.93 -3.57 21.40
C ARG A 50 -0.87 -4.39 20.67
N LEU A 51 -0.55 -4.06 19.41
CA LEU A 51 0.49 -4.74 18.62
C LEU A 51 1.88 -4.64 19.27
N TYR A 52 2.29 -3.44 19.66
CA TYR A 52 3.57 -3.23 20.37
C TYR A 52 3.66 -4.06 21.66
N LYS A 53 2.55 -4.15 22.41
CA LYS A 53 2.49 -4.93 23.66
C LYS A 53 2.51 -6.44 23.39
N SER A 54 1.74 -6.93 22.41
CA SER A 54 1.68 -8.36 22.09
C SER A 54 2.98 -8.90 21.49
N LEU A 55 3.67 -8.08 20.69
CA LEU A 55 4.97 -8.41 20.10
C LEU A 55 6.15 -8.20 21.06
N LYS A 56 5.90 -7.72 22.29
CA LYS A 56 6.95 -7.30 23.24
C LYS A 56 7.97 -6.33 22.58
N PHE A 57 7.48 -5.51 21.65
CA PHE A 57 8.30 -4.62 20.81
C PHE A 57 8.29 -3.16 21.31
N THR A 58 8.08 -2.92 22.60
CA THR A 58 7.97 -1.57 23.16
C THR A 58 9.31 -0.83 23.18
N HIS A 59 9.27 0.50 23.04
CA HIS A 59 10.44 1.40 23.03
C HIS A 59 11.00 1.72 24.44
N GLY A 60 11.12 0.70 25.29
CA GLY A 60 11.52 0.86 26.70
C GLY A 60 10.36 1.13 27.66
N ARG A 61 10.65 0.98 28.96
CA ARG A 61 9.79 1.40 30.09
C ARG A 61 10.52 2.56 30.78
N GLY A 62 9.91 3.74 30.83
CA GLY A 62 10.56 4.97 31.33
C GLY A 62 11.28 5.74 30.23
N LYS A 63 12.58 5.48 30.02
CA LYS A 63 13.36 6.16 28.96
C LYS A 63 13.01 5.59 27.59
N TYR A 64 12.82 6.49 26.61
CA TYR A 64 12.56 6.12 25.23
C TYR A 64 13.82 5.52 24.58
N THR A 65 13.71 4.27 24.15
CA THR A 65 14.73 3.59 23.35
C THR A 65 14.12 3.17 22.02
N ARG A 66 14.50 3.85 20.94
CA ARG A 66 13.99 3.54 19.60
C ARG A 66 14.38 2.12 19.21
N ARG A 67 13.38 1.32 18.82
CA ARG A 67 13.57 0.00 18.20
C ARG A 67 13.14 0.10 16.75
N ALA A 68 14.08 -0.07 15.83
CA ALA A 68 13.79 -0.02 14.40
C ALA A 68 13.17 -1.34 13.95
N ILE A 69 12.17 -1.25 13.07
CA ILE A 69 11.59 -2.42 12.41
C ILE A 69 12.42 -2.65 11.14
N THR A 70 13.22 -3.71 11.15
CA THR A 70 14.03 -4.18 10.01
C THR A 70 13.55 -5.56 9.58
N GLU A 71 14.04 -6.06 8.45
CA GLU A 71 13.68 -7.39 7.94
C GLU A 71 13.94 -8.51 8.96
N ALA A 72 15.05 -8.43 9.69
CA ALA A 72 15.39 -9.38 10.76
C ALA A 72 14.41 -9.34 11.95
N THR A 73 13.76 -8.20 12.20
CA THR A 73 12.76 -8.09 13.28
C THR A 73 11.39 -8.63 12.90
N VAL A 74 11.11 -8.81 11.61
CA VAL A 74 9.81 -9.30 11.12
C VAL A 74 9.79 -10.82 11.25
N THR A 75 9.41 -11.29 12.44
CA THR A 75 9.24 -12.72 12.76
C THR A 75 7.80 -13.21 12.62
N GLU A 76 6.85 -12.29 12.45
CA GLU A 76 5.43 -12.60 12.32
C GLU A 76 4.69 -11.50 11.52
N VAL A 77 3.55 -11.87 10.92
CA VAL A 77 2.63 -10.96 10.17
C VAL A 77 2.28 -9.69 10.95
N ARG A 78 2.17 -9.78 12.28
CA ARG A 78 1.79 -8.65 13.16
C ARG A 78 2.77 -7.47 13.08
N PHE A 79 4.03 -7.70 12.71
CA PHE A 79 4.99 -6.61 12.45
C PHE A 79 4.62 -5.80 11.22
N LEU A 80 4.16 -6.46 10.15
CA LEU A 80 3.69 -5.78 8.94
C LEU A 80 2.43 -4.94 9.24
N HIS A 81 1.48 -5.47 10.03
CA HIS A 81 0.34 -4.70 10.53
C HIS A 81 0.77 -3.47 11.34
N MET A 82 1.82 -3.59 12.16
CA MET A 82 2.34 -2.47 12.96
C MET A 82 2.89 -1.33 12.07
N VAL A 83 3.52 -1.67 10.95
CA VAL A 83 4.01 -0.68 9.97
C VAL A 83 2.83 -0.05 9.21
N LEU A 84 1.89 -0.86 8.71
CA LEU A 84 0.69 -0.39 8.03
C LEU A 84 -0.13 0.57 8.89
N TYR A 85 -0.45 0.21 10.13
CA TYR A 85 -1.20 1.10 11.04
C TYR A 85 -0.41 2.35 11.47
N SER A 86 0.93 2.34 11.35
CA SER A 86 1.76 3.52 11.57
C SER A 86 1.62 4.52 10.42
N ALA A 87 1.53 4.03 9.17
CA ALA A 87 1.20 4.83 8.00
C ALA A 87 -0.24 5.37 8.09
N GLU A 88 -1.23 4.50 8.34
CA GLU A 88 -2.65 4.89 8.45
C GLU A 88 -2.91 5.94 9.52
N ARG A 89 -2.28 5.81 10.70
CA ARG A 89 -2.41 6.82 11.75
C ARG A 89 -1.88 8.19 11.31
N ALA A 90 -0.80 8.22 10.54
CA ALA A 90 -0.22 9.47 10.04
C ALA A 90 -1.08 10.07 8.92
N TRP A 91 -1.55 9.24 7.99
CA TRP A 91 -2.45 9.63 6.90
C TRP A 91 -3.78 10.17 7.45
N SER A 92 -4.42 9.43 8.35
CA SER A 92 -5.67 9.83 9.00
C SER A 92 -5.54 11.17 9.75
N HIS A 93 -4.39 11.42 10.38
CA HIS A 93 -4.13 12.72 10.99
C HIS A 93 -4.02 13.83 9.94
N ALA A 94 -3.38 13.59 8.79
CA ALA A 94 -3.36 14.56 7.71
C ALA A 94 -4.77 14.87 7.20
N MET A 95 -5.58 13.83 6.97
CA MET A 95 -6.95 13.97 6.48
C MET A 95 -7.87 14.71 7.46
N GLU A 96 -7.74 14.46 8.77
CA GLU A 96 -8.43 15.25 9.80
C GLU A 96 -8.11 16.74 9.69
N LYS A 97 -6.84 17.08 9.44
CA LYS A 97 -6.42 18.49 9.28
C LYS A 97 -6.81 19.08 7.93
N ARG A 98 -7.17 18.25 6.96
CA ARG A 98 -7.68 18.68 5.66
C ARG A 98 -9.14 19.13 5.75
N GLN A 99 -9.95 18.48 6.59
CA GLN A 99 -11.40 18.73 6.73
C GLN A 99 -11.76 19.94 7.61
N ILE A 100 -10.97 21.01 7.59
CA ILE A 100 -11.31 22.23 8.32
C ILE A 100 -12.28 23.06 7.46
N LEU A 101 -13.31 23.64 8.09
CA LEU A 101 -14.24 24.57 7.42
C LEU A 101 -13.43 25.72 6.80
N ASN A 102 -13.60 25.97 5.50
CA ASN A 102 -12.80 26.92 4.67
C ASN A 102 -11.38 26.46 4.30
N GLY A 103 -11.01 25.21 4.59
CA GLY A 103 -9.70 24.65 4.27
C GLY A 103 -8.59 25.09 5.24
N PRO A 104 -7.43 24.41 5.20
CA PRO A 104 -6.30 24.72 6.09
C PRO A 104 -5.59 26.01 5.67
N ASN A 105 -5.29 26.89 6.63
CA ASN A 105 -4.39 28.02 6.40
C ASN A 105 -2.95 27.55 6.10
N ALA A 106 -2.06 28.45 5.66
CA ALA A 106 -0.69 28.10 5.26
C ALA A 106 0.09 27.29 6.32
N ARG A 107 -0.02 27.66 7.60
CA ARG A 107 0.64 26.95 8.72
C ARG A 107 0.05 25.55 8.93
N GLN A 108 -1.28 25.43 8.86
CA GLN A 108 -1.98 24.15 8.96
C GLN A 108 -1.64 23.23 7.77
N ARG A 109 -1.52 23.79 6.57
CA ARG A 109 -1.10 23.06 5.37
C ARG A 109 0.32 22.50 5.50
N ILE A 110 1.28 23.28 6.02
CA ILE A 110 2.64 22.79 6.30
C ILE A 110 2.60 21.58 7.26
N TYR A 111 1.78 21.66 8.30
CA TYR A 111 1.62 20.56 9.27
C TYR A 111 0.98 19.31 8.63
N LEU A 112 -0.08 19.49 7.83
CA LEU A 112 -0.74 18.42 7.08
C LEU A 112 0.26 17.71 6.16
N ILE A 113 1.02 18.45 5.36
CA ILE A 113 2.04 17.89 4.47
C ILE A 113 3.11 17.14 5.27
N GLY A 114 3.52 17.69 6.43
CA GLY A 114 4.44 17.00 7.34
C GLY A 114 3.89 15.65 7.84
N ARG A 115 2.57 15.52 8.03
CA ARG A 115 1.91 14.26 8.38
C ARG A 115 1.88 13.28 7.21
N LEU A 116 1.61 13.75 5.98
CA LEU A 116 1.67 12.91 4.77
C LEU A 116 3.08 12.41 4.49
N ARG A 117 4.12 13.24 4.63
CA ARG A 117 5.53 12.79 4.52
C ARG A 117 5.83 11.66 5.49
N LYS A 118 5.27 11.72 6.70
CA LYS A 118 5.41 10.64 7.69
C LYS A 118 4.65 9.39 7.27
N ALA A 119 3.46 9.52 6.69
CA ALA A 119 2.70 8.38 6.16
C ALA A 119 3.47 7.67 5.05
N VAL A 120 3.99 8.43 4.08
CA VAL A 120 4.83 7.93 2.98
C VAL A 120 6.05 7.16 3.51
N LYS A 121 6.81 7.72 4.47
CA LYS A 121 7.96 7.02 5.08
C LYS A 121 7.60 5.65 5.65
N TRP A 122 6.41 5.52 6.25
CA TRP A 122 5.94 4.24 6.77
C TRP A 122 5.43 3.32 5.65
N ALA A 123 4.78 3.86 4.62
CA ALA A 123 4.34 3.10 3.45
C ALA A 123 5.53 2.54 2.64
N ASP A 124 6.61 3.30 2.48
CA ASP A 124 7.86 2.83 1.86
C ASP A 124 8.49 1.69 2.66
N LEU A 125 8.51 1.81 4.00
CA LEU A 125 8.98 0.73 4.86
C LEU A 125 8.06 -0.50 4.75
N PHE A 126 6.74 -0.30 4.68
CA PHE A 126 5.78 -1.38 4.54
C PHE A 126 5.99 -2.14 3.23
N SER A 127 6.03 -1.43 2.09
CA SER A 127 6.30 -2.01 0.78
C SER A 127 7.63 -2.77 0.75
N ARG A 128 8.71 -2.20 1.28
CA ARG A 128 10.02 -2.87 1.35
C ARG A 128 9.97 -4.17 2.16
N LEU A 129 9.36 -4.14 3.35
CA LEU A 129 9.25 -5.34 4.19
C LEU A 129 8.35 -6.39 3.55
N CYS A 130 7.27 -5.98 2.88
CA CYS A 130 6.39 -6.89 2.14
C CYS A 130 7.10 -7.53 0.94
N SER A 131 7.97 -6.81 0.23
CA SER A 131 8.79 -7.40 -0.85
C SER A 131 9.67 -8.57 -0.35
N THR A 132 10.29 -8.41 0.82
CA THR A 132 11.19 -9.43 1.39
C THR A 132 10.48 -10.52 2.20
N LYS A 133 9.39 -10.18 2.91
CA LYS A 133 8.73 -11.08 3.87
C LYS A 133 7.29 -11.42 3.51
N GLY A 134 6.68 -10.72 2.57
CA GLY A 134 5.33 -10.98 2.09
C GLY A 134 5.32 -11.99 0.94
N ASP A 135 4.15 -12.59 0.70
CA ASP A 135 3.87 -13.27 -0.56
C ASP A 135 3.77 -12.28 -1.74
N SER A 136 3.66 -12.81 -2.96
CA SER A 136 3.60 -11.99 -4.18
C SER A 136 2.46 -10.98 -4.14
N ARG A 137 1.25 -11.44 -3.76
CA ARG A 137 0.05 -10.60 -3.67
C ARG A 137 0.21 -9.47 -2.65
N THR A 138 0.65 -9.78 -1.44
CA THR A 138 0.89 -8.80 -0.37
C THR A 138 1.92 -7.77 -0.79
N SER A 139 2.97 -8.18 -1.50
CA SER A 139 4.00 -7.28 -2.03
C SER A 139 3.42 -6.24 -2.99
N LEU A 140 2.57 -6.68 -3.91
CA LEU A 140 1.92 -5.81 -4.91
C LEU A 140 0.90 -4.87 -4.27
N GLU A 141 0.08 -5.38 -3.35
CA GLU A 141 -0.87 -4.54 -2.62
C GLU A 141 -0.15 -3.49 -1.77
N ALA A 142 1.00 -3.83 -1.19
CA ALA A 142 1.83 -2.90 -0.44
C ALA A 142 2.49 -1.84 -1.33
N GLU A 143 2.90 -2.20 -2.55
CA GLU A 143 3.40 -1.26 -3.56
C GLU A 143 2.29 -0.30 -4.00
N ALA A 144 1.11 -0.79 -4.36
CA ALA A 144 -0.04 0.05 -4.72
C ALA A 144 -0.42 1.02 -3.59
N TYR A 145 -0.37 0.55 -2.34
CA TYR A 145 -0.58 1.39 -1.17
C TYR A 145 0.49 2.49 -1.02
N ALA A 146 1.76 2.17 -1.25
CA ALA A 146 2.85 3.14 -1.23
C ALA A 146 2.70 4.18 -2.35
N SER A 147 2.42 3.74 -3.58
CA SER A 147 2.14 4.63 -4.72
C SER A 147 0.97 5.57 -4.43
N TYR A 148 -0.13 5.07 -3.85
CA TYR A 148 -1.24 5.94 -3.41
C TYR A 148 -0.80 7.00 -2.39
N MET A 149 0.02 6.62 -1.40
CA MET A 149 0.49 7.55 -0.37
C MET A 149 1.41 8.63 -0.96
N HIS A 150 2.29 8.26 -1.89
CA HIS A 150 3.14 9.20 -2.64
C HIS A 150 2.30 10.15 -3.49
N GLY A 151 1.34 9.61 -4.25
CA GLY A 151 0.41 10.40 -5.06
C GLY A 151 -0.34 11.43 -4.20
N THR A 152 -0.87 11.00 -3.06
CA THR A 152 -1.58 11.88 -2.11
C THR A 152 -0.67 12.98 -1.56
N LEU A 153 0.58 12.65 -1.22
CA LEU A 153 1.55 13.65 -0.72
C LEU A 153 1.88 14.71 -1.78
N LEU A 154 2.14 14.29 -3.02
CA LEU A 154 2.51 15.19 -4.11
C LEU A 154 1.32 16.07 -4.53
N PHE A 155 0.13 15.46 -4.60
CA PHE A 155 -1.11 16.17 -4.84
C PHE A 155 -1.32 17.31 -3.83
N GLU A 156 -1.18 17.02 -2.54
CA GLU A 156 -1.36 18.03 -1.46
C GLU A 156 -0.22 19.05 -1.37
N GLN A 157 0.91 18.82 -2.07
CA GLN A 157 1.97 19.81 -2.19
C GLN A 157 1.71 20.84 -3.29
N ASP A 158 0.73 20.60 -4.18
CA ASP A 158 0.47 21.37 -5.40
C ASP A 158 1.72 21.49 -6.29
N ARG A 159 2.51 20.41 -6.37
CA ARG A 159 3.78 20.35 -7.12
C ARG A 159 3.97 18.98 -7.75
N ASN A 160 4.71 18.94 -8.87
CA ASN A 160 5.08 17.72 -9.58
C ASN A 160 3.87 16.84 -9.95
N TRP A 161 2.89 17.46 -10.62
CA TRP A 161 1.64 16.80 -11.04
C TRP A 161 1.90 15.55 -11.88
N ASP A 162 2.96 15.52 -12.70
CA ASP A 162 3.37 14.36 -13.47
C ASP A 162 3.73 13.16 -12.59
N THR A 163 4.53 13.39 -11.55
CA THR A 163 4.91 12.34 -10.60
C THR A 163 3.71 11.90 -9.76
N ALA A 164 2.84 12.83 -9.36
CA ALA A 164 1.59 12.50 -8.67
C ALA A 164 0.69 11.61 -9.55
N LEU A 165 0.54 11.98 -10.82
CA LEU A 165 -0.24 11.22 -11.81
C LEU A 165 0.32 9.82 -12.02
N LYS A 166 1.64 9.69 -12.22
CA LYS A 166 2.31 8.36 -12.37
C LYS A 166 2.04 7.46 -11.16
N ASN A 167 2.13 8.01 -9.95
CA ASN A 167 1.83 7.27 -8.72
C ASN A 167 0.36 6.83 -8.63
N PHE A 168 -0.59 7.70 -8.97
CA PHE A 168 -2.01 7.33 -8.97
C PHE A 168 -2.35 6.32 -10.06
N ILE A 169 -1.80 6.44 -11.27
CA ILE A 169 -1.99 5.47 -12.36
C ILE A 169 -1.40 4.12 -11.97
N SER A 170 -0.20 4.08 -11.39
CA SER A 170 0.41 2.85 -10.89
C SER A 170 -0.48 2.17 -9.85
N ALA A 171 -0.99 2.90 -8.85
CA ALA A 171 -1.91 2.36 -7.86
C ALA A 171 -3.22 1.86 -8.52
N ARG A 172 -3.78 2.62 -9.47
CA ARG A 172 -5.01 2.26 -10.20
C ARG A 172 -4.83 0.94 -10.95
N ALA A 173 -3.76 0.81 -11.74
CA ALA A 173 -3.48 -0.37 -12.55
C ALA A 173 -3.36 -1.63 -11.68
N VAL A 174 -2.64 -1.55 -10.55
CA VAL A 174 -2.52 -2.70 -9.64
C VAL A 174 -3.89 -3.09 -9.05
N TYR A 175 -4.71 -2.13 -8.62
CA TYR A 175 -6.05 -2.44 -8.10
C TYR A 175 -7.00 -2.96 -9.19
N GLU A 176 -6.92 -2.46 -10.42
CA GLU A 176 -7.67 -3.00 -11.57
C GLU A 176 -7.32 -4.47 -11.81
N GLU A 177 -6.04 -4.81 -11.84
CA GLU A 177 -5.58 -6.20 -12.03
C GLU A 177 -5.97 -7.12 -10.86
N LEU A 178 -5.80 -6.66 -9.62
CA LEU A 178 -6.21 -7.43 -8.44
C LEU A 178 -7.73 -7.67 -8.40
N GLY A 179 -8.52 -6.77 -9.00
CA GLY A 179 -9.96 -6.95 -9.18
C GLY A 179 -10.28 -8.14 -10.08
N LYS A 180 -9.55 -8.36 -11.19
CA LYS A 180 -9.87 -9.42 -12.17
C LYS A 180 -9.80 -10.84 -11.59
N TYR A 181 -8.89 -11.08 -10.66
CA TYR A 181 -8.58 -12.41 -10.13
C TYR A 181 -9.03 -12.61 -8.67
N GLY A 182 -9.71 -11.62 -8.09
CA GLY A 182 -10.21 -11.66 -6.72
C GLY A 182 -11.55 -12.40 -6.57
N ASP A 183 -11.90 -12.72 -5.33
CA ASP A 183 -13.27 -13.05 -4.95
C ASP A 183 -14.19 -11.82 -5.08
N LEU A 184 -15.50 -12.03 -4.97
CA LEU A 184 -16.49 -10.96 -5.17
C LEU A 184 -16.27 -9.78 -4.21
N GLU A 185 -15.87 -10.04 -2.96
CA GLU A 185 -15.56 -8.98 -2.01
C GLU A 185 -14.34 -8.15 -2.46
N ASN A 186 -13.25 -8.81 -2.88
CA ASN A 186 -12.07 -8.10 -3.38
C ASN A 186 -12.35 -7.33 -4.67
N GLN A 187 -13.17 -7.87 -5.57
CA GLN A 187 -13.62 -7.18 -6.80
C GLN A 187 -14.30 -5.86 -6.47
N VAL A 188 -15.29 -5.88 -5.56
CA VAL A 188 -16.02 -4.68 -5.13
C VAL A 188 -15.09 -3.67 -4.48
N LEU A 189 -14.19 -4.12 -3.61
CA LEU A 189 -13.22 -3.25 -2.93
C LEU A 189 -12.23 -2.61 -3.91
N CYS A 190 -11.73 -3.38 -4.88
CA CYS A 190 -10.82 -2.90 -5.91
C CYS A 190 -11.50 -1.87 -6.81
N HIS A 191 -12.72 -2.14 -7.27
CA HIS A 191 -13.51 -1.20 -8.08
C HIS A 191 -13.74 0.12 -7.33
N ALA A 192 -14.23 0.05 -6.10
CA ALA A 192 -14.45 1.24 -5.27
C ALA A 192 -13.14 2.01 -5.03
N ARG A 193 -12.00 1.32 -4.94
CA ARG A 193 -10.69 1.97 -4.80
C ARG A 193 -10.25 2.67 -6.07
N VAL A 194 -10.47 2.07 -7.24
CA VAL A 194 -10.20 2.70 -8.54
C VAL A 194 -11.02 3.97 -8.72
N GLU A 195 -12.33 3.90 -8.42
CA GLU A 195 -13.23 5.07 -8.49
C GLU A 195 -12.80 6.21 -7.54
N GLU A 196 -12.26 5.88 -6.36
CA GLU A 196 -11.72 6.87 -5.41
C GLU A 196 -10.50 7.63 -5.98
N LEU A 197 -9.69 6.99 -6.82
CA LEU A 197 -8.49 7.59 -7.42
C LEU A 197 -8.83 8.52 -8.59
N GLU A 198 -9.92 8.25 -9.31
CA GLU A 198 -10.28 8.93 -10.56
C GLU A 198 -10.36 10.46 -10.47
N PRO A 199 -10.98 11.08 -9.44
CA PRO A 199 -10.97 12.54 -9.32
C PRO A 199 -9.56 13.13 -9.25
N SER A 200 -8.65 12.46 -8.53
CA SER A 200 -7.26 12.91 -8.39
C SER A 200 -6.49 12.74 -9.71
N ILE A 201 -6.71 11.64 -10.43
CA ILE A 201 -6.12 11.39 -11.75
C ILE A 201 -6.59 12.44 -12.76
N ARG A 202 -7.90 12.70 -12.84
CA ARG A 202 -8.46 13.73 -13.73
C ARG A 202 -7.91 15.12 -13.40
N TYR A 203 -7.83 15.46 -12.12
CA TYR A 203 -7.27 16.73 -11.69
C TYR A 203 -5.80 16.89 -12.10
N CYS A 204 -4.96 15.87 -11.83
CA CYS A 204 -3.55 15.92 -12.25
C CYS A 204 -3.42 16.06 -13.78
N ARG A 205 -4.22 15.31 -14.57
CA ARG A 205 -4.23 15.44 -16.03
C ARG A 205 -4.61 16.86 -16.48
N HIS A 206 -5.62 17.46 -15.86
CA HIS A 206 -6.03 18.82 -16.16
C HIS A 206 -4.94 19.84 -15.79
N GLN A 207 -4.28 19.69 -14.65
CA GLN A 207 -3.17 20.59 -14.26
C GLN A 207 -2.00 20.49 -15.25
N ILE A 208 -1.64 19.27 -15.68
CA ILE A 208 -0.60 19.05 -16.68
C ILE A 208 -1.00 19.64 -18.04
N GLY A 209 -2.23 19.38 -18.50
CA GLY A 209 -2.75 19.92 -19.77
C GLY A 209 -2.98 21.44 -19.76
N GLY A 210 -3.28 22.02 -18.60
CA GLY A 210 -3.35 23.47 -18.39
C GLY A 210 -1.97 24.13 -18.42
N SER A 211 -0.90 23.40 -18.05
CA SER A 211 0.49 23.84 -18.22
C SER A 211 1.08 23.51 -19.59
N ASN A 212 0.56 22.50 -20.30
CA ASN A 212 1.06 22.02 -21.59
C ASN A 212 -0.02 22.15 -22.69
N LEU A 213 -0.06 23.31 -23.34
CA LEU A 213 -0.69 23.50 -24.66
C LEU A 213 0.05 22.76 -25.80
N GLN A 214 1.08 21.96 -25.47
CA GLN A 214 1.71 21.01 -26.38
C GLN A 214 2.16 19.78 -25.60
N THR A 215 1.52 18.62 -25.78
CA THR A 215 2.26 17.34 -25.76
C THR A 215 1.41 16.16 -26.22
N SER A 216 1.87 15.53 -27.30
CA SER A 216 1.43 14.25 -27.87
C SER A 216 1.97 13.02 -27.12
N GLU A 217 2.70 13.19 -26.01
CA GLU A 217 3.35 12.10 -25.26
C GLU A 217 2.47 11.43 -24.20
N LEU A 218 1.31 11.99 -23.83
CA LEU A 218 0.51 11.45 -22.72
C LEU A 218 -0.31 10.20 -23.09
N LEU A 219 -0.51 9.93 -24.39
CA LEU A 219 -1.24 8.75 -24.88
C LEU A 219 -0.41 7.45 -24.76
N GLN A 220 0.90 7.53 -24.54
CA GLN A 220 1.77 6.36 -24.39
C GLN A 220 1.92 5.89 -22.92
N ILE A 221 1.56 6.71 -21.92
CA ILE A 221 1.69 6.31 -20.51
C ILE A 221 0.62 5.28 -20.11
N GLY A 222 -0.45 5.14 -20.91
CA GLY A 222 -1.40 4.03 -20.80
C GLY A 222 -0.81 2.66 -21.22
N GLU A 223 0.30 2.67 -21.95
CA GLU A 223 0.96 1.48 -22.52
C GLU A 223 2.34 1.18 -21.89
N MET A 224 2.81 1.99 -20.94
CA MET A 224 4.04 1.68 -20.22
C MET A 224 3.79 0.62 -19.15
N GLU A 225 3.82 -0.63 -19.60
CA GLU A 225 4.07 -1.81 -18.78
C GLU A 225 5.30 -1.54 -17.90
N GLY A 226 5.06 -1.32 -16.61
CA GLY A 226 6.15 -1.13 -15.66
C GLY A 226 6.90 -2.46 -15.46
N PRO A 227 8.20 -2.43 -15.11
CA PRO A 227 8.96 -3.66 -14.81
C PRO A 227 8.36 -4.48 -13.65
N ALA A 228 7.56 -3.86 -12.78
CA ALA A 228 6.76 -4.55 -11.76
C ALA A 228 5.52 -5.24 -12.33
N LEU A 229 4.89 -4.69 -13.39
CA LEU A 229 3.76 -5.28 -14.10
C LEU A 229 4.20 -6.46 -14.98
N ASP A 230 5.39 -6.40 -15.59
CA ASP A 230 5.95 -7.51 -16.35
C ASP A 230 6.39 -8.65 -15.44
N LEU A 231 7.05 -8.33 -14.32
CA LEU A 231 7.35 -9.28 -13.27
C LEU A 231 6.07 -9.86 -12.63
N PHE A 232 4.98 -9.07 -12.61
CA PHE A 232 3.66 -9.48 -12.13
C PHE A 232 2.96 -10.43 -13.11
N LYS A 233 2.94 -10.13 -14.42
CA LYS A 233 2.45 -11.03 -15.46
C LYS A 233 3.22 -12.36 -15.42
N ALA A 234 4.55 -12.30 -15.36
CA ALA A 234 5.39 -13.49 -15.25
C ALA A 234 5.11 -14.30 -13.97
N LYS A 235 4.94 -13.65 -12.80
CA LYS A 235 4.63 -14.35 -11.54
C LYS A 235 3.19 -14.89 -11.49
N LEU A 236 2.23 -14.22 -12.12
CA LEU A 236 0.85 -14.71 -12.21
C LEU A 236 0.73 -15.88 -13.18
N GLU A 237 1.36 -15.79 -14.36
CA GLU A 237 1.38 -16.87 -15.35
C GLU A 237 1.99 -18.14 -14.78
N VAL A 238 3.11 -18.04 -14.04
CA VAL A 238 3.72 -19.20 -13.37
C VAL A 238 2.75 -19.84 -12.37
N ASN A 239 2.01 -19.05 -11.59
CA ASN A 239 1.04 -19.59 -10.64
C ASN A 239 -0.22 -20.15 -11.31
N LEU A 240 -0.67 -19.58 -12.44
CA LEU A 240 -1.78 -20.11 -13.23
C LEU A 240 -1.41 -21.45 -13.87
N VAL A 241 -0.18 -21.58 -14.41
CA VAL A 241 0.32 -22.83 -15.00
C VAL A 241 0.45 -23.93 -13.94
N ILE A 242 0.90 -23.59 -12.73
CA ILE A 242 0.97 -24.54 -11.62
C ILE A 242 -0.43 -24.96 -11.17
N SER A 243 -1.37 -24.02 -11.03
CA SER A 243 -2.76 -24.31 -10.64
C SER A 243 -3.51 -25.12 -11.68
N MET A 244 -3.35 -24.81 -12.97
CA MET A 244 -3.93 -25.58 -14.09
C MET A 244 -3.32 -26.98 -14.20
N LYS A 245 -2.00 -27.13 -14.01
CA LYS A 245 -1.35 -28.45 -13.97
C LYS A 245 -1.80 -29.28 -12.76
N LEU A 246 -1.95 -28.66 -11.58
CA LEU A 246 -2.49 -29.36 -10.41
C LEU A 246 -3.94 -29.80 -10.65
N CYS A 247 -4.76 -28.94 -11.24
CA CYS A 247 -6.16 -29.22 -11.56
C CYS A 247 -6.28 -30.34 -12.61
N MET A 248 -5.45 -30.34 -13.67
CA MET A 248 -5.42 -31.42 -14.66
C MET A 248 -4.91 -32.75 -14.09
N VAL A 249 -3.93 -32.72 -13.18
CA VAL A 249 -3.41 -33.93 -12.50
C VAL A 249 -4.43 -34.48 -11.51
N LEU A 250 -5.12 -33.61 -10.76
CA LEU A 250 -6.22 -34.00 -9.86
C LEU A 250 -7.43 -34.56 -10.63
N SER A 251 -7.78 -33.98 -11.78
CA SER A 251 -8.83 -34.52 -12.65
C SER A 251 -8.47 -35.87 -13.27
N ALA A 252 -7.19 -36.14 -13.54
CA ALA A 252 -6.71 -37.41 -14.10
C ALA A 252 -6.54 -38.53 -13.04
N LEU A 253 -6.57 -38.20 -11.74
CA LEU A 253 -6.52 -39.15 -10.62
C LEU A 253 -7.91 -39.53 -10.09
N ILE A 254 -8.97 -38.87 -10.57
CA ILE A 254 -10.37 -39.10 -10.17
C ILE A 254 -11.17 -39.84 -11.27
N LEU A 255 -10.52 -40.21 -12.38
CA LEU A 255 -11.01 -41.09 -13.45
C LEU A 255 -10.15 -42.36 -13.50
#